data_AF-A0A022QUA8-F1
#
_entry.id   AF-A0A022QUA8-F1
#
_cell.length_a   1.000
_cell.length_b   1.000
_cell.length_c   1.000
_cell.angle_alpha   90.00
_cell.angle_beta   90.00
_cell.angle_gamma   90.00
#
_symmetry.space_group_name_H-M   'P 1'
#
loop_
_entity.id
_entity.type
_entity.pdbx_description
1 polymer ?
#
loop_
_entity_poly.entity_id
_entity_poly.type
_entity_poly.pdbx_seq_one_letter_code
_entity_poly.pdbx_strand_id
1 'polypeptide(L)'
;MKLYIIPQLHIPGCTNLSPAGIIESVKLLTNTNNSNHRLQSLRINGIHSIKKDDLETLENLMMINRTKKERNKIFYHENDAAIDRNSIDVEVCPKCEQMGIVFDCPRGCEYGCRGCEMCTRRCAECGICIRGDHDGELEEASCAYALCLKCWLTIPKCCFCSRAYCDEHACRQLHRVSDSSAGFVCGGCRSRNPFENPYMYF
;
A
#
# COMPACT_ATOMS: atom_id res chain seq x y z
N MET A 1 19.81 6.42 34.96
CA MET A 1 18.68 5.88 34.17
C MET A 1 18.87 6.33 32.73
N LYS A 2 19.11 5.42 31.77
CA LYS A 2 19.19 5.80 30.35
C LYS A 2 17.76 6.03 29.84
N LEU A 3 17.45 7.25 29.44
CA LEU A 3 16.21 7.58 28.75
C LEU A 3 16.41 7.23 27.27
N TYR A 4 15.56 6.37 26.72
CA TYR A 4 15.57 6.05 25.30
C TYR A 4 14.67 7.06 24.56
N ILE A 5 15.19 7.61 23.46
CA ILE A 5 14.42 8.46 22.54
C ILE A 5 13.74 7.53 21.54
N ILE A 6 12.42 7.63 21.40
CA ILE A 6 11.64 6.89 20.41
C ILE A 6 11.14 7.91 19.37
N PRO A 7 11.89 8.13 18.27
CA PRO A 7 11.53 9.13 17.27
C PRO A 7 10.44 8.63 16.30
N GLN A 8 10.18 7.33 16.26
CA GLN A 8 9.27 6.70 15.30
C GLN A 8 8.43 5.61 15.98
N LEU A 9 7.12 5.59 15.70
CA LEU A 9 6.20 4.54 16.13
C LEU A 9 5.52 3.96 14.89
N HIS A 10 5.95 2.77 14.48
CA HIS A 10 5.45 2.12 13.27
C HIS A 10 4.71 0.83 13.63
N ILE A 11 3.39 0.83 13.43
CA ILE A 11 2.48 -0.26 13.78
C ILE A 11 1.43 -0.50 12.67
N PRO A 12 1.84 -0.68 11.40
CA PRO A 12 0.90 -0.90 10.31
C PRO A 12 0.20 -2.26 10.44
N GLY A 13 -1.07 -2.33 10.04
CA GLY A 13 -1.86 -3.56 9.99
C GLY A 13 -2.30 -4.11 11.35
N CYS A 14 -2.07 -3.37 12.45
CA CYS A 14 -2.52 -3.76 13.78
C CYS A 14 -4.03 -3.53 13.96
N THR A 15 -4.86 -4.34 13.30
CA THR A 15 -6.33 -4.17 13.22
C THR A 15 -7.07 -4.19 14.55
N ASN A 16 -6.46 -4.77 15.60
CA ASN A 16 -7.06 -4.88 16.93
C ASN A 16 -6.67 -3.72 17.87
N LEU A 17 -5.84 -2.79 17.43
CA LEU A 17 -5.54 -1.59 18.21
C LEU A 17 -6.69 -0.59 18.12
N SER A 18 -7.08 -0.03 19.27
CA SER A 18 -8.09 1.01 19.32
C SER A 18 -7.48 2.40 19.05
N PRO A 19 -8.24 3.33 18.46
CA PRO A 19 -7.80 4.72 18.31
C PRO A 19 -7.35 5.34 19.65
N ALA A 20 -8.08 5.07 20.73
CA ALA A 20 -7.73 5.52 22.08
C ALA A 20 -6.36 5.00 22.55
N GLY A 21 -6.05 3.73 22.30
CA GLY A 21 -4.74 3.16 22.67
C GLY A 21 -3.58 3.81 21.92
N ILE A 22 -3.79 4.18 20.65
CA ILE A 22 -2.78 4.89 19.85
C ILE A 22 -2.59 6.30 20.38
N ILE A 23 -3.69 7.03 20.64
CA ILE A 23 -3.64 8.39 21.17
C ILE A 23 -2.89 8.43 22.50
N GLU A 24 -3.19 7.52 23.43
CA GLU A 24 -2.48 7.42 24.71
C GLU A 24 -1.00 7.08 24.52
N SER A 25 -0.67 6.18 23.58
CA SER A 25 0.72 5.87 23.25
C SER A 25 1.46 7.09 22.72
N VAL A 26 0.87 7.84 21.78
CA VAL A 26 1.46 9.05 21.23
C VAL A 26 1.61 10.11 22.31
N LYS A 27 0.61 10.32 23.18
CA LYS A 27 0.73 11.21 24.35
C LYS A 27 1.93 10.86 25.21
N LEU A 28 2.12 9.58 25.56
CA LEU A 28 3.26 9.16 26.37
C LEU A 28 4.61 9.44 25.68
N LEU A 29 4.65 9.28 24.35
CA LEU A 29 5.84 9.52 23.53
C LEU A 29 6.10 11.01 23.24
N THR A 30 5.11 11.89 23.44
CA THR A 30 5.24 13.34 23.22
C THR A 30 5.23 14.17 24.52
N ASN A 31 4.73 13.63 25.64
CA ASN A 31 4.49 14.34 26.92
C ASN A 31 5.65 14.21 27.94
N THR A 32 6.87 13.99 27.49
CA THR A 32 8.01 14.04 28.42
C THR A 32 8.49 15.48 28.56
N ASN A 33 8.69 15.95 29.80
CA ASN A 33 9.24 17.27 30.21
C ASN A 33 10.66 17.57 29.67
N ASN A 34 11.08 16.91 28.60
CA ASN A 34 12.38 16.96 28.00
C ASN A 34 12.17 17.12 26.48
N SER A 35 12.50 18.30 25.96
CA SER A 35 12.31 18.74 24.57
C SER A 35 12.97 17.86 23.52
N ASN A 36 13.78 16.87 23.92
CA ASN A 36 14.52 15.97 23.05
C ASN A 36 13.78 14.66 22.71
N HIS A 37 12.60 14.42 23.27
CA HIS A 37 11.80 13.21 23.08
C HIS A 37 10.52 13.55 22.32
N ARG A 38 10.65 13.84 21.02
CA ARG A 38 9.49 14.11 20.17
C ARG A 38 9.33 13.01 19.14
N LEU A 39 8.17 12.36 19.15
CA LEU A 39 7.75 11.48 18.07
C LEU A 39 7.69 12.29 16.77
N GLN A 40 8.43 11.85 15.76
CA GLN A 40 8.53 12.54 14.45
C GLN A 40 7.72 11.83 13.37
N SER A 41 7.60 10.50 13.49
CA SER A 41 6.93 9.65 12.51
C SER A 41 6.01 8.64 13.19
N LEU A 42 4.79 8.52 12.67
CA LEU A 42 3.76 7.59 13.09
C LEU A 42 3.26 6.83 11.85
N ARG A 43 3.33 5.49 11.88
CA ARG A 43 2.77 4.62 10.83
C ARG A 43 1.66 3.79 11.41
N ILE A 44 0.44 4.05 10.97
CA ILE A 44 -0.79 3.44 11.49
C ILE A 44 -1.72 2.96 10.37
N ASN A 45 -1.25 2.91 9.13
CA ASN A 45 -2.03 2.35 8.03
C ASN A 45 -2.52 0.93 8.36
N GLY A 46 -3.77 0.61 8.03
CA GLY A 46 -4.38 -0.68 8.32
C GLY A 46 -4.94 -0.84 9.74
N ILE A 47 -4.90 0.21 10.57
CA ILE A 47 -5.69 0.24 11.80
C ILE A 47 -7.10 0.75 11.48
N HIS A 48 -8.11 0.01 11.93
CA HIS A 48 -9.51 0.31 11.64
C HIS A 48 -10.09 1.33 12.62
N SER A 49 -11.24 1.90 12.25
CA SER A 49 -12.07 2.73 13.14
C SER A 49 -11.46 4.06 13.61
N ILE A 50 -10.28 4.45 13.11
CA ILE A 50 -9.72 5.78 13.37
C ILE A 50 -10.55 6.81 12.61
N LYS A 51 -11.08 7.80 13.33
CA LYS A 51 -11.90 8.89 12.76
C LYS A 51 -11.06 10.13 12.50
N LYS A 52 -11.67 11.10 11.81
CA LYS A 52 -11.04 12.40 11.52
C LYS A 52 -10.59 13.13 12.79
N ASP A 53 -11.41 13.12 13.84
CA ASP A 53 -11.11 13.79 15.11
C ASP A 53 -9.93 13.13 15.85
N ASP A 54 -9.79 11.80 15.72
CA ASP A 54 -8.64 11.08 16.25
C ASP A 54 -7.35 11.48 15.51
N LEU A 55 -7.42 11.62 14.18
CA LEU A 55 -6.27 12.10 13.38
C LEU A 55 -5.86 13.52 13.77
N GLU A 56 -6.83 14.42 13.90
CA GLU A 56 -6.57 15.79 14.32
C GLU A 56 -5.93 15.83 15.72
N THR A 57 -6.40 14.97 16.63
CA THR A 57 -5.79 14.80 17.95
C THR A 57 -4.32 14.34 17.84
N LEU A 58 -4.03 13.34 17.02
CA LEU A 58 -2.68 12.83 16.79
C LEU A 58 -1.76 13.90 16.18
N GLU A 59 -2.26 14.64 15.19
CA GLU A 59 -1.52 15.74 14.56
C GLU A 59 -1.19 16.86 15.54
N ASN A 60 -2.14 17.22 16.40
CA ASN A 60 -1.93 18.21 17.45
C ASN A 60 -0.89 17.75 18.47
N LEU A 61 -0.94 16.49 18.90
CA LEU A 61 0.05 15.90 19.81
C LEU A 61 1.46 15.91 19.21
N MET A 62 1.57 15.67 17.91
CA MET A 62 2.83 15.66 17.16
C MET A 62 3.25 17.05 16.65
N MET A 63 2.49 18.11 16.96
CA MET A 63 2.71 19.49 16.52
C MET A 63 2.85 19.64 14.99
N ILE A 64 2.04 18.90 14.23
CA ILE A 64 2.05 18.91 12.77
C ILE A 64 1.27 20.14 12.27
N ASN A 65 1.99 21.18 11.84
CA ASN A 65 1.37 22.35 11.22
C ASN A 65 1.03 22.10 9.74
N ARG A 66 -0.26 21.86 9.45
CA ARG A 66 -0.80 21.72 8.08
C ARG A 66 -0.69 22.99 7.23
N THR A 67 -0.31 24.12 7.80
CA THR A 67 -0.21 25.42 7.10
C THR A 67 0.97 25.51 6.13
N LYS A 68 1.95 24.59 6.17
CA LYS A 68 2.99 24.46 5.14
C LYS A 68 2.66 23.32 4.18
N LYS A 69 2.11 23.73 3.04
CA LYS A 69 1.57 22.93 1.94
C LYS A 69 2.68 22.28 1.08
N GLU A 70 3.60 21.54 1.69
CA GLU A 70 4.60 20.71 0.99
C GLU A 70 4.65 19.31 1.62
N ARG A 71 3.50 18.63 1.69
CA ARG A 71 3.48 17.18 1.92
C ARG A 71 4.15 16.50 0.74
N ASN A 72 4.98 15.49 1.00
CA ASN A 72 5.56 14.68 -0.06
C ASN A 72 4.44 13.94 -0.78
N LYS A 73 4.42 14.06 -2.12
CA LYS A 73 3.51 13.27 -2.95
C LYS A 73 3.78 11.80 -2.71
N ILE A 74 2.73 11.02 -2.50
CA ILE A 74 2.84 9.57 -2.30
C ILE A 74 2.35 8.89 -3.58
N PHE A 75 3.23 8.21 -4.31
CA PHE A 75 2.85 7.45 -5.49
C PHE A 75 2.80 5.96 -5.18
N TYR A 76 1.91 5.22 -5.83
CA TYR A 76 1.58 3.83 -5.48
C TYR A 76 2.78 2.87 -5.33
N HIS A 77 3.78 2.94 -6.24
CA HIS A 77 5.00 2.11 -6.16
C HIS A 77 6.27 2.88 -5.74
N GLU A 78 6.19 4.19 -5.52
CA GLU A 78 7.32 5.03 -5.10
C GLU A 78 7.03 5.65 -3.72
N ASN A 79 6.34 4.90 -2.86
CA ASN A 79 5.76 5.43 -1.63
C ASN A 79 6.69 5.31 -0.43
N ASP A 80 7.53 4.28 -0.27
CA ASP A 80 8.28 4.04 0.99
C ASP A 80 9.04 5.29 1.47
N ALA A 81 9.89 5.86 0.62
CA ALA A 81 10.66 7.04 0.99
C ALA A 81 9.78 8.30 1.21
N ALA A 82 8.66 8.42 0.48
CA ALA A 82 7.76 9.56 0.61
C ALA A 82 6.86 9.46 1.86
N ILE A 83 6.39 8.25 2.15
CA ILE A 83 5.73 7.86 3.39
C ILE A 83 6.69 8.22 4.52
N ASP A 84 7.93 7.73 4.49
CA ASP A 84 8.96 7.97 5.52
C ASP A 84 9.21 9.45 5.84
N ARG A 85 9.15 10.32 4.82
CA ARG A 85 9.28 11.77 5.02
C ARG A 85 8.03 12.44 5.61
N ASN A 86 6.86 11.81 5.52
CA ASN A 86 5.63 12.32 6.12
C ASN A 86 5.52 11.87 7.58
N SER A 87 5.16 12.79 8.48
CA SER A 87 5.02 12.51 9.92
C SER A 87 3.93 11.50 10.25
N ILE A 88 2.86 11.41 9.45
CA ILE A 88 1.82 10.39 9.52
C ILE A 88 1.60 9.82 8.11
N ASP A 89 1.47 8.50 7.97
CA ASP A 89 1.25 7.82 6.68
C ASP A 89 -0.18 7.91 6.16
N VAL A 90 -1.15 8.06 7.05
CA VAL A 90 -2.58 8.10 6.71
C VAL A 90 -3.13 9.52 6.63
N GLU A 91 -4.23 9.67 5.89
CA GLU A 91 -5.04 10.88 5.83
C GLU A 91 -6.50 10.54 5.51
N VAL A 92 -7.36 11.55 5.54
CA VAL A 92 -8.74 11.42 5.08
C VAL A 92 -8.79 11.38 3.56
N CYS A 93 -9.31 10.28 3.00
CA CYS A 93 -9.49 10.15 1.57
C CYS A 93 -10.49 11.21 1.05
N PRO A 94 -10.14 12.01 0.03
CA PRO A 94 -11.04 13.04 -0.51
C PRO A 94 -12.26 12.49 -1.25
N LYS A 95 -12.37 11.16 -1.44
CA LYS A 95 -13.44 10.50 -2.20
C LYS A 95 -14.46 9.78 -1.31
N CYS A 96 -14.01 9.12 -0.24
CA CYS A 96 -14.89 8.34 0.64
C CYS A 96 -14.84 8.80 2.10
N GLU A 97 -14.04 9.80 2.41
CA GLU A 97 -13.85 10.36 3.76
C GLU A 97 -13.33 9.35 4.79
N GLN A 98 -12.95 8.14 4.35
CA GLN A 98 -12.31 7.15 5.20
C GLN A 98 -10.83 7.44 5.35
N MET A 99 -10.28 7.03 6.50
CA MET A 99 -8.86 7.13 6.75
C MET A 99 -8.08 6.03 6.04
N GLY A 100 -6.92 6.38 5.48
CA GLY A 100 -5.96 5.42 4.93
C GLY A 100 -4.82 6.12 4.23
N ILE A 101 -3.92 5.36 3.61
CA ILE A 101 -2.94 5.95 2.69
C ILE A 101 -3.70 6.51 1.48
N VAL A 102 -3.43 7.76 1.15
CA VAL A 102 -3.94 8.40 -0.06
C VAL A 102 -2.78 8.68 -0.98
N PHE A 103 -2.92 8.20 -2.20
CA PHE A 103 -1.90 8.32 -3.22
C PHE A 103 -2.23 9.43 -4.19
N ASP A 104 -1.21 10.17 -4.57
CA ASP A 104 -1.21 11.14 -5.64
C ASP A 104 -1.06 10.46 -7.00
N CYS A 105 -1.46 11.19 -8.04
CA CYS A 105 -1.42 10.72 -9.41
C CYS A 105 -0.08 11.11 -10.05
N PRO A 106 0.73 10.15 -10.56
CA PRO A 106 2.03 10.47 -11.15
C PRO A 106 1.91 11.35 -12.41
N ARG A 107 0.75 11.33 -13.08
CA ARG A 107 0.51 12.07 -14.34
C ARG A 107 -0.18 13.42 -14.16
N GLY A 108 -0.40 13.90 -12.92
CA GLY A 108 -1.08 15.19 -12.69
C GLY A 108 -2.49 15.23 -13.28
N CYS A 109 -3.24 14.15 -13.11
CA CYS A 109 -4.55 14.00 -13.73
C CYS A 109 -5.59 15.01 -13.22
N GLU A 110 -6.25 15.69 -14.15
CA GLU A 110 -7.26 16.72 -13.90
C GLU A 110 -8.53 16.18 -13.20
N TYR A 111 -8.82 14.89 -13.38
CA TYR A 111 -10.04 14.22 -12.90
C TYR A 111 -10.00 13.73 -11.45
N GLY A 112 -9.16 14.32 -10.59
CA GLY A 112 -9.17 13.99 -9.16
C GLY A 112 -8.84 12.52 -8.84
N CYS A 113 -7.78 11.95 -9.43
CA CYS A 113 -7.40 10.56 -9.08
C CYS A 113 -6.71 10.44 -7.70
N ARG A 114 -6.46 11.55 -7.01
CA ARG A 114 -6.02 11.51 -5.62
C ARG A 114 -7.07 10.78 -4.78
N GLY A 115 -6.64 9.75 -4.07
CA GLY A 115 -7.55 8.90 -3.30
C GLY A 115 -6.85 7.68 -2.73
N CYS A 116 -7.52 7.01 -1.80
CA CYS A 116 -7.04 5.76 -1.22
C CYS A 116 -7.00 4.62 -2.25
N GLU A 117 -6.47 3.48 -1.84
CA GLU A 117 -6.38 2.25 -2.65
C GLU A 117 -7.74 1.79 -3.17
N MET A 118 -8.79 1.91 -2.35
CA MET A 118 -10.15 1.48 -2.71
C MET A 118 -10.86 2.45 -3.66
N CYS A 119 -10.65 3.76 -3.52
CA CYS A 119 -11.41 4.77 -4.26
C CYS A 119 -10.81 5.15 -5.62
N THR A 120 -9.52 4.88 -5.82
CA THR A 120 -8.87 5.08 -7.11
C THR A 120 -8.16 3.78 -7.47
N ARG A 121 -8.70 3.09 -8.48
CA ARG A 121 -8.02 1.93 -9.05
C ARG A 121 -6.72 2.36 -9.72
N ARG A 122 -5.66 1.62 -9.42
CA ARG A 122 -4.32 1.81 -9.99
C ARG A 122 -3.85 0.50 -10.54
N CYS A 123 -3.07 0.57 -11.60
CA CYS A 123 -2.44 -0.60 -12.18
C CYS A 123 -1.48 -1.21 -11.17
N ALA A 124 -1.67 -2.49 -10.86
CA ALA A 124 -0.83 -3.23 -9.93
C ALA A 124 0.64 -3.31 -10.34
N GLU A 125 0.93 -3.07 -11.63
CA GLU A 125 2.26 -3.20 -12.22
C GLU A 125 2.99 -1.86 -12.34
N CYS A 126 2.29 -0.82 -12.81
CA CYS A 126 2.92 0.50 -13.06
C CYS A 126 2.38 1.63 -12.17
N GLY A 127 1.44 1.36 -11.27
CA GLY A 127 0.92 2.32 -10.29
C GLY A 127 0.11 3.49 -10.85
N ILE A 128 -0.02 3.58 -12.18
CA ILE A 128 -0.82 4.60 -12.85
C ILE A 128 -2.31 4.35 -12.61
N CYS A 129 -3.08 5.41 -12.42
CA CYS A 129 -4.53 5.34 -12.24
C CYS A 129 -5.21 4.77 -13.49
N ILE A 130 -6.14 3.82 -13.31
CA ILE A 130 -6.94 3.23 -14.38
C ILE A 130 -8.28 3.97 -14.40
N ARG A 131 -8.61 4.61 -15.53
CA ARG A 131 -9.89 5.27 -15.77
C ARG A 131 -10.85 4.27 -16.41
N GLY A 132 -12.02 4.06 -15.77
CA GLY A 132 -12.97 3.00 -16.14
C GLY A 132 -13.62 3.12 -17.52
N ASP A 133 -13.35 4.21 -18.24
CA ASP A 133 -14.01 4.63 -19.47
C ASP A 133 -13.03 5.00 -20.59
N HIS A 134 -11.72 5.18 -20.31
CA HIS A 134 -10.73 5.59 -21.31
C HIS A 134 -9.51 4.67 -21.46
N ASP A 135 -9.21 3.82 -20.47
CA ASP A 135 -7.97 3.02 -20.46
C ASP A 135 -8.17 1.55 -20.90
N GLY A 136 -9.32 1.24 -21.50
CA GLY A 136 -9.71 -0.10 -21.98
C GLY A 136 -10.49 -0.92 -20.96
N GLU A 137 -11.09 -2.02 -21.42
CA GLU A 137 -11.80 -2.98 -20.56
C GLU A 137 -10.88 -3.45 -19.42
N LEU A 138 -11.40 -3.39 -18.18
CA LEU A 138 -10.68 -3.81 -16.98
C LEU A 138 -10.55 -5.33 -16.99
N GLU A 139 -9.33 -5.82 -17.17
CA GLU A 139 -9.01 -7.23 -16.95
C GLU A 139 -8.49 -7.42 -15.52
N GLU A 140 -9.12 -8.35 -14.79
CA GLU A 140 -8.68 -8.72 -13.45
C GLU A 140 -7.39 -9.54 -13.55
N ALA A 141 -6.33 -9.08 -12.86
CA ALA A 141 -5.19 -9.94 -12.63
C ALA A 141 -5.59 -11.11 -11.71
N SER A 142 -4.84 -12.20 -11.74
CA SER A 142 -5.07 -13.33 -10.82
C SER A 142 -5.00 -12.95 -9.34
N CYS A 143 -4.36 -11.84 -9.03
CA CYS A 143 -4.13 -11.34 -7.68
C CYS A 143 -5.23 -10.40 -7.14
N ALA A 144 -6.40 -10.34 -7.78
CA ALA A 144 -7.50 -9.42 -7.42
C ALA A 144 -7.17 -7.92 -7.58
N TYR A 145 -6.01 -7.58 -8.13
CA TYR A 145 -5.65 -6.21 -8.49
C TYR A 145 -5.89 -5.93 -9.97
N ALA A 146 -6.14 -4.66 -10.30
CA ALA A 146 -6.41 -4.23 -11.66
C ALA A 146 -5.11 -3.98 -12.44
N LEU A 147 -5.11 -4.28 -13.73
CA LEU A 147 -4.01 -3.93 -14.65
C LEU A 147 -4.51 -2.98 -15.72
N CYS A 148 -3.67 -2.02 -16.12
CA CYS A 148 -3.96 -1.24 -17.32
C CYS A 148 -3.70 -2.09 -18.57
N LEU A 149 -4.36 -1.76 -19.69
CA LEU A 149 -4.22 -2.51 -20.93
C LEU A 149 -2.77 -2.69 -21.37
N LYS A 150 -1.94 -1.65 -21.24
CA LYS A 150 -0.51 -1.72 -21.59
C LYS A 150 0.21 -2.81 -20.78
N CYS A 151 0.05 -2.82 -19.46
CA CYS A 151 0.69 -3.83 -18.61
C CYS A 151 0.11 -5.23 -18.85
N TRP A 152 -1.21 -5.33 -19.03
CA TRP A 152 -1.87 -6.61 -19.33
C TRP A 152 -1.33 -7.28 -20.61
N LEU A 153 -1.02 -6.48 -21.62
CA LEU A 153 -0.46 -6.98 -22.88
C LEU A 153 1.01 -7.40 -22.75
N THR A 154 1.76 -6.83 -21.81
CA THR A 154 3.20 -7.08 -21.68
C THR A 154 3.56 -8.17 -20.68
N ILE A 155 2.74 -8.38 -19.64
CA ILE A 155 3.09 -9.35 -18.60
C ILE A 155 2.78 -10.80 -19.02
N PRO A 156 3.56 -11.78 -18.53
CA PRO A 156 3.31 -13.19 -18.82
C PRO A 156 1.94 -13.66 -18.32
N LYS A 157 1.28 -14.50 -19.13
CA LYS A 157 0.00 -15.14 -18.79
C LYS A 157 0.24 -16.60 -18.50
N CYS A 158 -0.50 -17.15 -17.54
CA CYS A 158 -0.45 -18.58 -17.28
C CYS A 158 -0.90 -19.35 -18.52
N CYS A 159 -0.13 -20.35 -18.96
CA CYS A 159 -0.47 -21.15 -20.13
C CYS A 159 -1.76 -21.99 -19.97
N PHE A 160 -2.21 -22.23 -18.73
CA PHE A 160 -3.42 -23.01 -18.44
C PHE A 160 -4.68 -22.18 -18.22
N CYS A 161 -4.60 -21.08 -17.46
CA CYS A 161 -5.78 -20.25 -17.15
C CYS A 161 -5.81 -18.91 -17.89
N SER A 162 -4.78 -18.60 -18.68
CA SER A 162 -4.61 -17.35 -19.43
C SER A 162 -4.62 -16.06 -18.60
N ARG A 163 -4.68 -16.17 -17.27
CA ARG A 163 -4.65 -15.02 -16.38
C ARG A 163 -3.24 -14.46 -16.27
N ALA A 164 -3.17 -13.14 -16.23
CA ALA A 164 -1.94 -12.40 -16.06
C ALA A 164 -1.52 -12.37 -14.58
N TYR A 165 -0.21 -12.35 -14.32
CA TYR A 165 0.39 -12.30 -12.98
C TYR A 165 1.30 -11.09 -12.88
N CYS A 166 1.01 -10.17 -11.96
CA CYS A 166 1.89 -9.02 -11.71
C CYS A 166 3.18 -9.47 -11.00
N ASP A 167 4.23 -8.66 -11.13
CA ASP A 167 5.59 -9.00 -10.68
C ASP A 167 5.67 -9.30 -9.17
N GLU A 168 4.86 -8.61 -8.36
CA GLU A 168 4.77 -8.85 -6.91
C GLU A 168 4.31 -10.28 -6.56
N HIS A 169 3.48 -10.87 -7.44
CA HIS A 169 3.02 -12.26 -7.31
C HIS A 169 3.88 -13.25 -8.12
N ALA A 170 4.62 -12.78 -9.12
CA ALA A 170 5.61 -13.58 -9.84
C ALA A 170 6.78 -13.95 -8.91
N CYS A 171 7.31 -13.00 -8.13
CA CYS A 171 8.43 -13.23 -7.22
C CYS A 171 8.17 -14.26 -6.10
N ARG A 172 6.91 -14.49 -5.70
CA ARG A 172 6.58 -15.48 -4.66
C ARG A 172 6.43 -16.92 -5.18
N GLN A 173 6.40 -17.15 -6.50
CA GLN A 173 6.07 -18.47 -7.07
C GLN A 173 6.88 -18.86 -8.32
N LEU A 174 7.82 -18.04 -8.78
CA LEU A 174 8.63 -18.35 -9.96
C LEU A 174 9.69 -19.43 -9.65
N HIS A 175 9.34 -20.68 -9.94
CA HIS A 175 10.28 -21.58 -10.60
C HIS A 175 10.12 -21.37 -12.10
N ARG A 176 11.10 -20.75 -12.76
CA ARG A 176 11.20 -20.86 -14.23
C ARG A 176 11.39 -22.33 -14.55
N VAL A 177 10.48 -22.93 -15.33
CA VAL A 177 10.73 -24.25 -15.91
C VAL A 177 11.95 -24.09 -16.82
N SER A 178 12.99 -24.89 -16.60
CA SER A 178 14.34 -24.72 -17.16
C SER A 178 14.46 -24.90 -18.68
N ASP A 179 13.34 -24.98 -19.41
CA ASP A 179 13.36 -25.05 -20.87
C ASP A 179 12.73 -23.77 -21.44
N SER A 180 13.55 -23.06 -22.20
CA SER A 180 13.32 -21.74 -22.82
C SER A 180 12.19 -21.68 -23.84
N SER A 181 11.32 -22.70 -23.89
CA SER A 181 10.14 -22.81 -24.76
C SER A 181 8.82 -23.06 -24.01
N ALA A 182 8.84 -23.37 -22.70
CA ALA A 182 7.64 -23.62 -21.92
C ALA A 182 7.14 -22.33 -21.25
N GLY A 183 5.90 -21.95 -21.53
CA GLY A 183 5.25 -20.76 -20.93
C GLY A 183 5.18 -20.81 -19.40
N PHE A 184 4.71 -19.71 -18.80
CA PHE A 184 4.56 -19.58 -17.35
C PHE A 184 3.35 -20.39 -16.83
N VAL A 185 3.51 -21.14 -15.73
CA VAL A 185 2.42 -21.81 -15.00
C VAL A 185 2.27 -21.14 -13.64
N CYS A 186 1.06 -20.71 -13.29
CA CYS A 186 0.84 -20.09 -11.98
C CYS A 186 0.66 -21.13 -10.87
N GLY A 187 0.93 -20.75 -9.61
CA GLY A 187 0.79 -21.67 -8.48
C GLY A 187 -0.63 -22.18 -8.28
N GLY A 188 -1.66 -21.40 -8.65
CA GLY A 188 -3.05 -21.86 -8.63
C GLY A 188 -3.30 -23.05 -9.58
N CYS A 189 -2.75 -23.00 -10.79
CA CYS A 189 -2.81 -24.12 -11.74
C CYS A 189 -1.88 -25.26 -11.32
N ARG A 190 -0.70 -24.96 -10.77
CA ARG A 190 0.26 -25.96 -10.31
C ARG A 190 -0.29 -26.81 -9.15
N SER A 191 -0.92 -26.18 -8.15
CA SER A 191 -1.54 -26.90 -7.02
C SER A 191 -2.73 -27.78 -7.44
N ARG A 192 -3.35 -27.50 -8.59
CA ARG A 192 -4.45 -28.29 -9.15
C ARG A 192 -3.97 -29.39 -10.10
N ASN A 193 -2.68 -29.40 -10.47
CA ASN A 193 -2.12 -30.33 -11.44
C ASN A 193 -0.97 -31.13 -10.81
N PRO A 194 -1.23 -32.28 -10.17
CA PRO A 194 -0.22 -33.05 -9.42
C PRO A 194 0.91 -33.62 -10.29
N PHE A 195 0.78 -33.59 -11.62
CA PHE A 195 1.79 -34.11 -12.56
C PHE A 195 3.03 -33.20 -12.74
N GLU A 196 3.06 -32.00 -12.15
CA GLU A 196 4.22 -31.08 -12.18
C GLU A 196 4.76 -30.72 -10.78
N ASN A 197 4.42 -31.52 -9.76
CA ASN A 197 5.02 -31.41 -8.44
C ASN A 197 6.20 -32.41 -8.30
N PRO A 198 7.47 -31.97 -8.43
CA PRO A 198 8.63 -32.85 -8.27
C PRO A 198 8.80 -33.38 -6.83
N TYR A 199 7.95 -32.97 -5.89
CA TYR A 199 7.95 -33.41 -4.49
C TYR A 199 6.77 -34.34 -4.14
N MET A 200 6.08 -34.92 -5.12
CA MET A 200 5.04 -35.93 -4.84
C MET A 200 5.50 -37.39 -5.00
N TYR A 201 6.80 -37.58 -5.25
CA TYR A 201 7.47 -38.87 -5.08
C TYR A 201 8.55 -38.66 -4.00
N PHE A 202 8.40 -39.37 -2.87
CA PHE A 202 9.17 -39.36 -1.61
C PHE A 202 8.63 -38.46 -0.49
#